data_AF-A0A5B0NCS4-F1
#
_entry.id   AF-A0A5B0NCS4-F1
#
_cell.length_a   1.000
_cell.length_b   1.000
_cell.length_c   1.000
_cell.angle_alpha   90.00
_cell.angle_beta   90.00
_cell.angle_gamma   90.00
#
_symmetry.space_group_name_H-M   'P 1'
#
loop_
_entity.id
_entity.type
_entity.pdbx_description
1 polymer ?
#
loop_
_entity_poly.entity_id
_entity_poly.type
_entity_poly.pdbx_seq_one_letter_code
_entity_poly.pdbx_strand_id
1 'polypeptide(L)'
;MALIQFLVIALLGLQVLAASPPKKPVDPTVPQCYTEPELGEVQKADCPAALAKIIYEKDTLSKLETRLAVVSGDCVIRLSNTKQVVVTKKQIEDTVTEIIKSSCKSGHAKVKGNTEVAISITPRGKPRAWVTPYDPDFPLGKPFCFHAAQGQVVKEDCLEAFNQLPVDKQGQLVSPADKKLGHSFHLKVKSCRLIVYTTDGSNVSVKKQDISAIVTGMINNCNSQWGTVNVKGTEGPNGHVTIVTRSY
;
A
#
# COMPACT_ATOMS: atom_id res chain seq x y z
N MET A 1 35.63 -18.14 80.80
CA MET A 1 34.17 -18.41 80.74
C MET A 1 33.65 -17.54 79.60
N ALA A 2 33.52 -18.07 78.38
CA ALA A 2 32.38 -18.88 77.89
C ALA A 2 31.15 -17.97 77.61
N LEU A 3 30.47 -18.00 76.46
CA LEU A 3 30.61 -18.77 75.20
C LEU A 3 29.64 -18.14 74.16
N ILE A 4 29.73 -18.47 72.85
CA ILE A 4 28.61 -18.41 71.86
C ILE A 4 28.08 -16.98 71.51
N GLN A 5 27.66 -16.57 70.31
CA GLN A 5 27.69 -17.01 68.90
C GLN A 5 27.54 -15.72 68.04
N PHE A 6 27.54 -15.66 66.71
CA PHE A 6 27.53 -16.64 65.61
C PHE A 6 28.31 -16.03 64.42
N LEU A 7 28.70 -16.83 63.42
CA LEU A 7 28.88 -16.36 62.04
C LEU A 7 27.60 -16.64 61.24
N VAL A 8 27.24 -15.76 60.30
CA VAL A 8 26.50 -16.17 59.09
C VAL A 8 27.40 -15.88 57.89
N ILE A 9 27.75 -16.94 57.19
CA ILE A 9 28.72 -16.95 56.09
C ILE A 9 28.04 -16.55 54.78
N ALA A 10 28.78 -15.86 53.93
CA ALA A 10 28.35 -15.47 52.59
C ALA A 10 27.96 -16.69 51.73
N LEU A 11 26.75 -16.67 51.18
CA LEU A 11 26.30 -17.53 50.09
C LEU A 11 25.31 -16.75 49.23
N LEU A 12 25.63 -16.64 47.94
CA LEU A 12 24.73 -16.57 46.77
C LEU A 12 23.59 -15.52 46.79
N GLY A 13 23.42 -14.66 45.78
CA GLY A 13 23.94 -14.76 44.42
C GLY A 13 24.31 -13.40 43.84
N LEU A 14 25.43 -13.39 43.14
CA LEU A 14 25.75 -12.37 42.16
C LEU A 14 24.71 -12.49 41.04
N GLN A 15 23.58 -11.79 41.14
CA GLN A 15 22.70 -11.55 40.00
C GLN A 15 23.42 -10.60 39.05
N VAL A 16 24.38 -11.15 38.31
CA VAL A 16 24.83 -10.57 37.06
C VAL A 16 23.60 -10.61 36.17
N LEU A 17 22.89 -9.48 36.12
CA LEU A 17 22.01 -9.15 35.01
C LEU A 17 22.89 -9.25 33.76
N ALA A 18 22.84 -10.41 33.11
CA ALA A 18 23.37 -10.60 31.77
C ALA A 18 22.48 -9.78 30.84
N ALA A 19 22.68 -8.46 30.87
CA ALA A 19 22.14 -7.53 29.90
C ALA A 19 22.54 -8.09 28.54
N SER A 20 21.55 -8.58 27.81
CA SER A 20 21.80 -9.17 26.50
C SER A 20 22.57 -8.13 25.69
N PRO A 21 23.73 -8.47 25.10
CA PRO A 21 24.53 -7.49 24.38
C PRO A 21 23.62 -6.79 23.37
N PRO A 22 23.64 -5.45 23.29
CA PRO A 22 22.70 -4.70 22.47
C PRO A 22 22.71 -5.31 21.07
N LYS A 23 21.55 -5.80 20.61
CA LYS A 23 21.43 -6.42 19.29
C LYS A 23 22.05 -5.44 18.30
N LYS A 24 23.13 -5.87 17.62
CA LYS A 24 23.78 -5.04 16.60
C LYS A 24 22.69 -4.52 15.66
N PRO A 25 22.68 -3.23 15.29
CA PRO A 25 21.73 -2.71 14.33
C PRO A 25 21.71 -3.63 13.10
N VAL A 26 20.55 -4.21 12.80
CA VAL A 26 20.42 -5.07 11.62
C VAL A 26 20.57 -4.15 10.42
N ASP A 27 21.54 -4.44 9.54
CA ASP A 27 21.69 -3.71 8.29
C ASP A 27 20.38 -3.81 7.52
N PRO A 28 19.66 -2.69 7.31
CA PRO A 28 18.34 -2.74 6.71
C PRO A 28 18.41 -2.98 5.20
N THR A 29 19.59 -2.98 4.59
CA THR A 29 19.79 -3.37 3.19
C THR A 29 19.93 -4.88 3.00
N VAL A 30 20.18 -5.63 4.08
CA VAL A 30 20.12 -7.10 4.06
C VAL A 30 18.66 -7.56 4.10
N PRO A 31 18.22 -8.51 3.25
CA PRO A 31 16.85 -9.03 3.26
C PRO A 31 16.40 -9.53 4.64
N GLN A 32 15.26 -9.02 5.10
CA GLN A 32 14.58 -9.41 6.32
C GLN A 32 13.30 -10.16 5.99
N CYS A 33 13.11 -11.34 6.58
CA CYS A 33 11.92 -12.13 6.36
C CYS A 33 10.73 -11.54 7.13
N TYR A 34 9.54 -11.62 6.55
CA TYR A 34 8.31 -11.48 7.35
C TYR A 34 8.18 -12.68 8.29
N THR A 35 7.66 -12.43 9.49
CA THR A 35 7.52 -13.44 10.56
C THR A 35 6.08 -13.94 10.72
N GLU A 36 5.13 -13.24 10.09
CA GLU A 36 3.69 -13.46 10.09
C GLU A 36 3.34 -14.75 9.31
N PRO A 37 2.97 -15.86 9.98
CA PRO A 37 2.71 -17.13 9.29
C PRO A 37 1.53 -17.05 8.31
N GLU A 38 0.56 -16.18 8.58
CA GLU A 38 -0.62 -15.93 7.76
C GLU A 38 -0.36 -15.14 6.47
N LEU A 39 0.85 -14.60 6.30
CA LEU A 39 1.26 -13.93 5.07
C LEU A 39 1.40 -14.95 3.93
N GLY A 40 1.97 -16.13 4.22
CA GLY A 40 2.23 -17.19 3.24
C GLY A 40 3.60 -17.08 2.55
N GLU A 41 3.77 -17.85 1.47
CA GLU A 41 5.03 -18.02 0.75
C GLU A 41 4.89 -17.60 -0.71
N VAL A 42 5.80 -16.73 -1.16
CA VAL A 42 5.84 -16.16 -2.51
C VAL A 42 6.23 -17.23 -3.53
N GLN A 43 5.48 -17.36 -4.62
CA GLN A 43 5.97 -18.04 -5.82
C GLN A 43 7.06 -17.20 -6.49
N LYS A 44 8.31 -17.38 -6.04
CA LYS A 44 9.49 -16.61 -6.46
C LYS A 44 9.72 -16.57 -7.98
N ALA A 45 9.27 -17.60 -8.70
CA ALA A 45 9.34 -17.67 -10.15
C ALA A 45 8.49 -16.60 -10.87
N ASP A 46 7.43 -16.09 -10.24
CA ASP A 46 6.57 -15.04 -10.81
C ASP A 46 7.17 -13.63 -10.69
N CYS A 47 8.08 -13.43 -9.74
CA CYS A 47 8.60 -12.10 -9.40
C CYS A 47 9.32 -11.37 -10.55
N PRO A 48 10.12 -12.01 -11.43
CA PRO A 48 10.68 -11.35 -12.61
C PRO A 48 9.60 -10.78 -13.53
N ALA A 49 8.47 -11.49 -13.71
CA ALA A 49 7.35 -11.03 -14.52
C ALA A 49 6.53 -9.93 -13.82
N ALA A 50 6.52 -9.89 -12.48
CA ALA A 50 5.96 -8.77 -11.71
C ALA A 50 6.85 -7.53 -11.85
N LEU A 51 8.15 -7.67 -11.66
CA LEU A 51 9.17 -6.62 -11.72
C LEU A 51 9.21 -5.93 -13.09
N ALA A 52 9.06 -6.71 -14.17
CA ALA A 52 9.00 -6.20 -15.54
C ALA A 52 7.79 -5.27 -15.83
N LYS A 53 6.79 -5.20 -14.94
CA LYS A 53 5.64 -4.28 -15.06
C LYS A 53 5.90 -2.89 -14.47
N ILE A 54 7.05 -2.67 -13.81
CA ILE A 54 7.41 -1.32 -13.35
C ILE A 54 7.76 -0.46 -14.55
N ILE A 55 7.10 0.69 -14.66
CA ILE A 55 7.34 1.72 -15.66
C ILE A 55 8.39 2.69 -15.12
N TYR A 56 9.44 2.90 -15.91
CA TYR A 56 10.57 3.77 -15.58
C TYR A 56 10.63 4.96 -16.53
N GLU A 57 11.01 6.11 -15.99
CA GLU A 57 11.45 7.27 -16.78
C GLU A 57 12.94 7.06 -17.09
N LYS A 58 13.23 6.54 -18.29
CA LYS A 58 14.56 6.03 -18.68
C LYS A 58 14.99 4.91 -17.72
N ASP A 59 16.05 5.14 -16.94
CA ASP A 59 16.60 4.18 -15.98
C ASP A 59 16.24 4.51 -14.52
N THR A 60 15.27 5.38 -14.28
CA THR A 60 14.85 5.83 -12.94
C THR A 60 13.34 5.75 -12.72
N LEU A 61 12.91 5.57 -11.48
CA LEU A 61 11.49 5.76 -11.13
C LEU A 61 11.08 7.22 -11.28
N SER A 62 9.78 7.44 -11.54
CA SER A 62 9.20 8.78 -11.53
C SER A 62 9.33 9.40 -10.13
N LYS A 63 9.67 10.69 -10.08
CA LYS A 63 9.66 11.46 -8.82
C LYS A 63 8.26 11.84 -8.36
N LEU A 64 7.24 11.65 -9.19
CA LEU A 64 5.84 11.96 -8.85
C LEU A 64 5.24 10.91 -7.89
N GLU A 65 5.86 9.74 -7.81
CA GLU A 65 5.37 8.58 -7.07
C GLU A 65 6.02 8.50 -5.68
N THR A 66 5.20 8.30 -4.64
CA THR A 66 5.70 8.05 -3.27
C THR A 66 5.74 6.56 -2.93
N ARG A 67 5.11 5.74 -3.76
CA ARG A 67 5.03 4.27 -3.66
C ARG A 67 4.60 3.70 -5.01
N LEU A 68 4.76 2.39 -5.19
CA LEU A 68 4.11 1.63 -6.25
C LEU A 68 3.88 0.19 -5.82
N ALA A 69 3.07 -0.54 -6.56
CA ALA A 69 2.93 -1.98 -6.43
C ALA A 69 2.73 -2.60 -7.80
N VAL A 70 3.42 -3.71 -8.06
CA VAL A 70 3.27 -4.53 -9.26
C VAL A 70 3.07 -5.99 -8.86
N VAL A 71 2.42 -6.76 -9.72
CA VAL A 71 2.08 -8.15 -9.42
C VAL A 71 2.14 -9.00 -10.69
N SER A 72 2.55 -10.26 -10.55
CA SER A 72 2.37 -11.30 -11.55
C SER A 72 2.20 -12.62 -10.82
N GLY A 73 1.30 -13.49 -11.30
CA GLY A 73 0.93 -14.71 -10.58
C GLY A 73 0.64 -14.42 -9.11
N ASP A 74 1.38 -15.07 -8.22
CA ASP A 74 1.34 -14.83 -6.77
C ASP A 74 2.32 -13.75 -6.27
N CYS A 75 3.38 -13.41 -7.00
CA CYS A 75 4.36 -12.44 -6.51
C CYS A 75 3.88 -10.99 -6.60
N VAL A 76 3.67 -10.35 -5.44
CA VAL A 76 3.43 -8.90 -5.29
C VAL A 76 4.73 -8.22 -4.85
N ILE A 77 5.22 -7.27 -5.65
CA ILE A 77 6.34 -6.40 -5.29
C ILE A 77 5.78 -5.02 -4.96
N ARG A 78 6.12 -4.50 -3.78
CA ARG A 78 5.77 -3.14 -3.34
C ARG A 78 7.03 -2.34 -3.11
N LEU A 79 7.00 -1.07 -3.50
CA LEU A 79 8.09 -0.13 -3.27
C LEU A 79 7.54 1.12 -2.59
N SER A 80 8.31 1.65 -1.63
CA SER A 80 8.01 2.88 -0.89
C SER A 80 9.18 3.85 -1.05
N ASN A 81 8.89 5.05 -1.57
CA ASN A 81 9.81 6.15 -1.80
C ASN A 81 9.18 7.46 -1.33
N THR A 82 8.81 7.53 -0.04
CA THR A 82 8.08 8.68 0.53
C THR A 82 8.87 9.99 0.52
N LYS A 83 10.18 9.94 0.22
CA LYS A 83 11.05 11.11 0.04
C LYS A 83 11.26 11.52 -1.42
N GLN A 84 10.68 10.79 -2.38
CA GLN A 84 10.79 11.04 -3.82
C GLN A 84 12.25 11.18 -4.30
N VAL A 85 13.15 10.44 -3.65
CA VAL A 85 14.58 10.41 -3.99
C VAL A 85 14.80 9.65 -5.29
N VAL A 86 15.92 9.91 -5.97
CA VAL A 86 16.26 9.20 -7.21
C VAL A 86 16.55 7.74 -6.89
N VAL A 87 15.86 6.83 -7.58
CA VAL A 87 16.10 5.38 -7.53
C VAL A 87 16.28 4.89 -8.95
N THR A 88 17.37 4.18 -9.19
CA THR A 88 17.62 3.55 -10.49
C THR A 88 16.89 2.22 -10.61
N LYS A 89 16.55 1.84 -11.85
CA LYS A 89 16.05 0.51 -12.20
C LYS A 89 16.97 -0.59 -11.65
N LYS A 90 18.29 -0.46 -11.87
CA LYS A 90 19.28 -1.43 -11.37
C LYS A 90 19.21 -1.64 -9.86
N GLN A 91 19.10 -0.56 -9.08
CA GLN A 91 18.98 -0.63 -7.62
C GLN A 91 17.74 -1.45 -7.19
N ILE A 92 16.62 -1.29 -7.89
CA ILE A 92 15.38 -2.03 -7.61
C ILE A 92 15.52 -3.49 -8.02
N GLU A 93 16.08 -3.77 -9.20
CA GLU A 93 16.34 -5.12 -9.69
C GLU A 93 17.31 -5.90 -8.80
N ASP A 94 18.40 -5.26 -8.35
CA ASP A 94 19.38 -5.83 -7.41
C ASP A 94 18.71 -6.20 -6.09
N THR A 95 18.01 -5.26 -5.44
CA THR A 95 17.37 -5.49 -4.13
C THR A 95 16.22 -6.50 -4.21
N VAL A 96 15.43 -6.51 -5.29
CA VAL A 96 14.42 -7.57 -5.53
C VAL A 96 15.09 -8.93 -5.69
N THR A 97 16.21 -9.00 -6.43
CA THR A 97 16.99 -10.23 -6.61
C THR A 97 17.58 -10.74 -5.30
N GLU A 98 18.07 -9.86 -4.43
CA GLU A 98 18.59 -10.22 -3.09
C GLU A 98 17.48 -10.80 -2.20
N ILE A 99 16.29 -10.17 -2.16
CA ILE A 99 15.14 -10.70 -1.40
C ILE A 99 14.71 -12.08 -1.94
N ILE A 100 14.62 -12.24 -3.26
CA ILE A 100 14.25 -13.52 -3.89
C ILE A 100 15.27 -14.63 -3.56
N LYS A 101 16.56 -14.34 -3.65
CA LYS A 101 17.64 -15.31 -3.37
C LYS A 101 17.81 -15.66 -1.89
N SER A 102 17.27 -14.84 -0.98
CA SER A 102 17.27 -15.13 0.45
C SER A 102 16.46 -16.40 0.80
N SER A 103 16.69 -16.96 1.98
CA SER A 103 15.89 -18.05 2.54
C SER A 103 14.48 -17.64 2.97
N CYS A 104 14.10 -16.36 2.84
CA CYS A 104 12.78 -15.88 3.20
C CYS A 104 11.69 -16.42 2.27
N LYS A 105 10.56 -16.82 2.85
CA LYS A 105 9.30 -17.14 2.13
C LYS A 105 8.67 -15.89 1.52
N SER A 106 8.80 -14.79 2.23
CA SER A 106 8.36 -13.44 1.90
C SER A 106 9.23 -12.48 2.74
N GLY A 107 9.49 -11.27 2.26
CA GLY A 107 10.45 -10.40 2.94
C GLY A 107 10.58 -9.01 2.36
N HIS A 108 11.47 -8.23 2.95
CA HIS A 108 11.70 -6.84 2.59
C HIS A 108 13.16 -6.43 2.80
N ALA A 109 13.59 -5.38 2.12
CA ALA A 109 14.89 -4.76 2.28
C ALA A 109 14.82 -3.27 1.91
N LYS A 110 15.74 -2.47 2.45
CA LYS A 110 16.03 -1.14 1.95
C LYS A 110 16.98 -1.20 0.76
N VAL A 111 16.83 -0.27 -0.16
CA VAL A 111 17.70 -0.20 -1.34
C VAL A 111 19.13 0.13 -0.95
N LYS A 112 20.09 -0.66 -1.45
CA LYS A 112 21.52 -0.45 -1.18
C LYS A 112 21.99 0.89 -1.74
N GLY A 113 22.66 1.67 -0.88
CA GLY A 113 23.05 3.06 -1.18
C GLY A 113 21.89 4.07 -1.23
N ASN A 114 20.65 3.65 -0.95
CA ASN A 114 19.50 4.56 -0.82
C ASN A 114 18.50 4.04 0.23
N THR A 115 18.85 4.22 1.51
CA THR A 115 18.06 3.74 2.64
C THR A 115 16.78 4.54 2.92
N GLU A 116 16.43 5.53 2.10
CA GLU A 116 15.11 6.17 2.16
C GLU A 116 14.04 5.36 1.41
N VAL A 117 14.46 4.33 0.66
CA VAL A 117 13.59 3.51 -0.18
C VAL A 117 13.57 2.08 0.31
N ALA A 118 12.37 1.53 0.43
CA ALA A 118 12.12 0.17 0.90
C ALA A 118 11.33 -0.62 -0.15
N ILE A 119 11.69 -1.88 -0.33
CA ILE A 119 11.02 -2.84 -1.20
C ILE A 119 10.56 -4.01 -0.35
N SER A 120 9.33 -4.47 -0.56
CA SER A 120 8.82 -5.71 -0.01
C SER A 120 8.26 -6.63 -1.09
N ILE A 121 8.38 -7.93 -0.85
CA ILE A 121 7.88 -8.99 -1.70
C ILE A 121 7.00 -9.90 -0.84
N THR A 122 5.71 -9.95 -1.18
CA THR A 122 4.69 -10.72 -0.48
C THR A 122 3.91 -11.56 -1.50
N PRO A 123 3.32 -12.70 -1.09
CA PRO A 123 2.38 -13.41 -1.96
C PRO A 123 1.13 -12.57 -2.18
N ARG A 124 0.26 -13.00 -3.10
CA ARG A 124 -0.95 -12.26 -3.46
C ARG A 124 -1.95 -12.40 -2.32
N GLY A 125 -2.39 -11.26 -1.80
CA GLY A 125 -3.37 -11.24 -0.72
C GLY A 125 -4.69 -11.84 -1.21
N LYS A 126 -5.31 -12.73 -0.43
CA LYS A 126 -6.73 -13.03 -0.63
C LYS A 126 -7.52 -11.71 -0.48
N PRO A 127 -8.48 -11.37 -1.35
CA PRO A 127 -9.28 -10.15 -1.20
C PRO A 127 -9.99 -10.13 0.15
N ARG A 128 -9.52 -9.29 1.08
CA ARG A 128 -9.88 -9.35 2.51
C ARG A 128 -10.64 -8.12 3.02
N ALA A 129 -10.68 -7.00 2.29
CA ALA A 129 -11.36 -5.78 2.72
C ALA A 129 -11.66 -4.79 1.58
N TRP A 130 -12.61 -3.89 1.83
CA TRP A 130 -12.99 -2.77 0.95
C TRP A 130 -11.87 -1.76 0.67
N VAL A 131 -10.84 -1.68 1.53
CA VAL A 131 -9.63 -0.84 1.33
C VAL A 131 -8.62 -1.44 0.36
N THR A 132 -8.67 -2.76 0.16
CA THR A 132 -7.80 -3.50 -0.76
C THR A 132 -8.64 -4.51 -1.56
N PRO A 133 -9.54 -4.04 -2.43
CA PRO A 133 -10.38 -4.91 -3.26
C PRO A 133 -9.57 -5.68 -4.29
N TYR A 134 -8.46 -5.07 -4.70
CA TYR A 134 -7.80 -5.30 -5.97
C TYR A 134 -6.30 -5.36 -5.80
N ASP A 135 -5.70 -6.29 -6.52
CA ASP A 135 -4.28 -6.26 -6.82
C ASP A 135 -3.98 -5.22 -7.93
N PRO A 136 -2.72 -4.82 -8.13
CA PRO A 136 -2.35 -3.83 -9.14
C PRO A 136 -2.73 -4.19 -10.59
N ASP A 137 -2.94 -5.47 -10.91
CA ASP A 137 -3.34 -5.96 -12.23
C ASP A 137 -4.87 -6.13 -12.41
N PHE A 138 -5.68 -5.72 -11.44
CA PHE A 138 -7.14 -5.80 -11.59
C PHE A 138 -7.65 -4.92 -12.75
N PRO A 139 -8.54 -5.42 -13.64
CA PRO A 139 -8.96 -4.68 -14.82
C PRO A 139 -9.64 -3.35 -14.51
N LEU A 140 -9.16 -2.29 -15.16
CA LEU A 140 -9.75 -0.95 -15.07
C LEU A 140 -11.19 -0.94 -15.58
N GLY A 141 -12.02 -0.06 -15.00
CA GLY A 141 -13.42 0.12 -15.34
C GLY A 141 -14.37 -0.98 -14.84
N LYS A 142 -13.86 -2.11 -14.31
CA LYS A 142 -14.71 -3.14 -13.71
C LYS A 142 -15.09 -2.76 -12.27
N PRO A 143 -16.39 -2.74 -11.93
CA PRO A 143 -16.84 -2.52 -10.56
C PRO A 143 -16.71 -3.80 -9.72
N PHE A 144 -16.50 -3.64 -8.42
CA PHE A 144 -16.67 -4.68 -7.42
C PHE A 144 -17.57 -4.15 -6.32
N CYS A 145 -18.44 -5.00 -5.80
CA CYS A 145 -19.45 -4.64 -4.82
C CYS A 145 -19.22 -5.43 -3.53
N PHE A 146 -19.15 -4.73 -2.40
CA PHE A 146 -19.02 -5.33 -1.09
C PHE A 146 -20.33 -5.27 -0.31
N HIS A 147 -20.76 -6.41 0.20
CA HIS A 147 -21.65 -6.44 1.35
C HIS A 147 -20.87 -5.96 2.58
N ALA A 148 -21.22 -4.77 3.06
CA ALA A 148 -20.70 -4.28 4.32
C ALA A 148 -21.31 -5.03 5.49
N ALA A 149 -20.54 -5.25 6.55
CA ALA A 149 -21.07 -5.82 7.79
C ALA A 149 -22.10 -4.91 8.48
N GLN A 150 -22.00 -3.59 8.24
CA GLN A 150 -22.91 -2.58 8.76
C GLN A 150 -23.06 -1.44 7.73
N GLY A 151 -24.28 -0.91 7.62
CA GLY A 151 -24.61 0.23 6.77
C GLY A 151 -24.79 -0.12 5.28
N GLN A 152 -25.79 0.49 4.67
CA GLN A 152 -25.99 0.51 3.22
C GLN A 152 -25.85 1.95 2.72
N VAL A 153 -25.51 2.10 1.44
CA VAL A 153 -25.62 3.40 0.77
C VAL A 153 -26.98 3.50 0.08
N VAL A 154 -27.50 4.71 -0.06
CA VAL A 154 -28.56 5.03 -1.02
C VAL A 154 -27.89 5.38 -2.34
N LYS A 155 -28.30 4.71 -3.43
CA LYS A 155 -27.71 4.88 -4.77
C LYS A 155 -27.72 6.35 -5.21
N GLU A 156 -28.85 7.02 -5.00
CA GLU A 156 -29.09 8.43 -5.31
C GLU A 156 -28.13 9.35 -4.55
N ASP A 157 -27.85 9.09 -3.26
CA ASP A 157 -26.88 9.86 -2.47
C ASP A 157 -25.45 9.72 -3.02
N CYS A 158 -25.10 8.55 -3.55
CA CYS A 158 -23.80 8.34 -4.19
C CYS A 158 -23.69 9.01 -5.57
N LEU A 159 -24.77 9.00 -6.38
CA LEU A 159 -24.84 9.77 -7.63
C LEU A 159 -24.73 11.27 -7.34
N GLU A 160 -25.43 11.75 -6.31
CA GLU A 160 -25.35 13.14 -5.83
C GLU A 160 -23.91 13.49 -5.37
N ALA A 161 -23.25 12.62 -4.58
CA ALA A 161 -21.86 12.81 -4.16
C ALA A 161 -20.88 12.88 -5.35
N PHE A 162 -21.03 12.00 -6.35
CA PHE A 162 -20.19 12.08 -7.56
C PHE A 162 -20.45 13.36 -8.34
N ASN A 163 -21.71 13.76 -8.52
CA ASN A 163 -22.08 14.98 -9.22
C ASN A 163 -21.58 16.24 -8.50
N GLN A 164 -21.50 16.25 -7.16
CA GLN A 164 -20.97 17.37 -6.38
C GLN A 164 -19.42 17.43 -6.28
N LEU A 165 -18.67 16.39 -6.71
CA LEU A 165 -17.20 16.49 -6.74
C LEU A 165 -16.75 17.67 -7.63
N PRO A 166 -15.93 18.60 -7.11
CA PRO A 166 -15.44 19.74 -7.89
C PRO A 166 -14.37 19.32 -8.89
N VAL A 167 -14.17 20.18 -9.89
CA VAL A 167 -13.09 20.07 -10.88
C VAL A 167 -12.27 21.35 -10.97
N ASP A 168 -11.04 21.24 -11.46
CA ASP A 168 -10.22 22.39 -11.87
C ASP A 168 -10.65 22.97 -13.24
N LYS A 169 -9.88 23.94 -13.76
CA LYS A 169 -10.13 24.57 -15.07
C LYS A 169 -9.91 23.61 -16.26
N GLN A 170 -9.29 22.46 -16.04
CA GLN A 170 -8.96 21.43 -17.02
C GLN A 170 -9.95 20.25 -16.96
N GLY A 171 -10.90 20.27 -16.02
CA GLY A 171 -11.89 19.22 -15.78
C GLY A 171 -11.40 18.08 -14.88
N GLN A 172 -10.20 18.19 -14.30
CA GLN A 172 -9.62 17.19 -13.40
C GLN A 172 -10.29 17.25 -12.03
N LEU A 173 -10.50 16.10 -11.39
CA LEU A 173 -11.07 16.06 -10.04
C LEU A 173 -10.12 16.72 -9.01
N VAL A 174 -10.67 17.59 -8.16
CA VAL A 174 -9.93 18.23 -7.07
C VAL A 174 -10.56 17.93 -5.71
N SER A 175 -9.76 18.09 -4.66
CA SER A 175 -10.20 17.96 -3.27
C SER A 175 -11.37 18.91 -2.96
N PRO A 176 -12.48 18.42 -2.36
CA PRO A 176 -13.58 19.28 -1.95
C PRO A 176 -13.22 20.36 -0.92
N ALA A 177 -12.20 20.14 -0.10
CA ALA A 177 -11.85 20.99 1.04
C ALA A 177 -11.09 22.27 0.63
N ASP A 178 -10.12 22.16 -0.28
CA ASP A 178 -9.19 23.23 -0.65
C ASP A 178 -9.13 23.50 -2.17
N LYS A 179 -9.90 22.74 -2.97
CA LYS A 179 -10.00 22.84 -4.44
C LYS A 179 -8.67 22.65 -5.18
N LYS A 180 -7.75 21.86 -4.61
CA LYS A 180 -6.46 21.51 -5.22
C LYS A 180 -6.42 20.06 -5.68
N LEU A 181 -5.52 19.77 -6.61
CA LEU A 181 -5.11 18.39 -6.92
C LEU A 181 -4.53 17.75 -5.65
N GLY A 182 -4.78 16.45 -5.49
CA GLY A 182 -4.33 15.70 -4.33
C GLY A 182 -4.36 14.19 -4.60
N HIS A 183 -3.58 13.44 -3.83
CA HIS A 183 -3.48 11.97 -3.94
C HIS A 183 -4.64 11.22 -3.27
N SER A 184 -5.44 11.90 -2.44
CA SER A 184 -6.59 11.32 -1.72
C SER A 184 -7.54 12.43 -1.26
N PHE A 185 -8.84 12.26 -1.51
CA PHE A 185 -9.90 13.12 -0.99
C PHE A 185 -11.24 12.37 -0.93
N HIS A 186 -12.23 12.97 -0.26
CA HIS A 186 -13.56 12.38 -0.15
C HIS A 186 -14.65 13.44 -0.04
N LEU A 187 -15.88 13.07 -0.37
CA LEU A 187 -17.08 13.89 -0.18
C LEU A 187 -18.17 13.07 0.53
N LYS A 188 -18.89 13.72 1.46
CA LYS A 188 -20.07 13.18 2.12
C LYS A 188 -21.33 13.73 1.48
N VAL A 189 -22.27 12.86 1.13
CA VAL A 189 -23.68 13.24 0.93
C VAL A 189 -24.53 12.21 1.66
N LYS A 190 -25.24 12.64 2.72
CA LYS A 190 -26.17 11.82 3.51
C LYS A 190 -25.60 10.43 3.86
N SER A 191 -26.12 9.35 3.27
CA SER A 191 -25.67 7.96 3.49
C SER A 191 -24.35 7.61 2.81
N CYS A 192 -23.96 8.32 1.74
CA CYS A 192 -22.81 7.97 0.92
C CYS A 192 -21.57 8.80 1.26
N ARG A 193 -20.44 8.10 1.40
CA ARG A 193 -19.07 8.64 1.37
C ARG A 193 -18.43 8.18 0.06
N LEU A 194 -18.17 9.13 -0.82
CA LEU A 194 -17.37 8.92 -2.02
C LEU A 194 -15.91 9.23 -1.69
N ILE A 195 -15.00 8.30 -1.92
CA ILE A 195 -13.55 8.43 -1.69
C ILE A 195 -12.83 8.25 -3.03
N VAL A 196 -11.87 9.12 -3.33
CA VAL A 196 -11.03 9.06 -4.53
C VAL A 196 -9.58 9.11 -4.07
N TYR A 197 -8.75 8.16 -4.50
CA TYR A 197 -7.33 8.15 -4.17
C TYR A 197 -6.47 7.46 -5.23
N THR A 198 -5.19 7.81 -5.27
CA THR A 198 -4.18 7.18 -6.13
C THR A 198 -3.46 6.04 -5.41
N THR A 199 -3.15 4.97 -6.12
CA THR A 199 -2.36 3.84 -5.56
C THR A 199 -0.87 4.14 -5.44
N ASP A 200 -0.30 4.99 -6.29
CA ASP A 200 1.12 5.43 -6.28
C ASP A 200 1.42 6.62 -5.33
N GLY A 201 0.36 7.32 -4.88
CA GLY A 201 0.48 8.50 -4.03
C GLY A 201 0.91 9.77 -4.77
N SER A 202 0.87 9.78 -6.11
CA SER A 202 0.91 11.00 -6.93
C SER A 202 -0.45 11.73 -6.89
N ASN A 203 -0.65 12.87 -7.54
CA ASN A 203 -1.99 13.47 -7.56
C ASN A 203 -2.95 12.72 -8.52
N VAL A 204 -4.24 12.80 -8.21
CA VAL A 204 -5.31 12.45 -9.15
C VAL A 204 -5.29 13.45 -10.32
N SER A 205 -5.05 12.95 -11.54
CA SER A 205 -5.07 13.73 -12.80
C SER A 205 -6.29 13.42 -13.69
N VAL A 206 -7.20 12.56 -13.21
CA VAL A 206 -8.36 12.10 -14.00
C VAL A 206 -9.40 13.20 -14.20
N LYS A 207 -9.89 13.35 -15.44
CA LYS A 207 -11.02 14.25 -15.74
C LYS A 207 -12.35 13.60 -15.41
N LYS A 208 -13.23 14.36 -14.76
CA LYS A 208 -14.55 13.88 -14.32
C LYS A 208 -15.41 13.31 -15.45
N GLN A 209 -15.37 13.95 -16.62
CA GLN A 209 -16.13 13.53 -17.79
C GLN A 209 -15.70 12.14 -18.30
N ASP A 210 -14.38 11.86 -18.30
CA ASP A 210 -13.79 10.65 -18.90
C ASP A 210 -14.13 9.38 -18.10
N ILE A 211 -14.47 9.55 -16.81
CA ILE A 211 -14.85 8.46 -15.88
C ILE A 211 -16.33 8.47 -15.50
N SER A 212 -17.12 9.43 -15.97
CA SER A 212 -18.51 9.61 -15.53
C SER A 212 -19.35 8.34 -15.75
N ALA A 213 -19.28 7.75 -16.95
CA ALA A 213 -19.97 6.50 -17.27
C ALA A 213 -19.49 5.31 -16.42
N ILE A 214 -18.20 5.26 -16.07
CA ILE A 214 -17.61 4.18 -15.26
C ILE A 214 -18.09 4.27 -13.82
N VAL A 215 -18.02 5.46 -13.20
CA VAL A 215 -18.41 5.65 -11.79
C VAL A 215 -19.92 5.54 -11.61
N THR A 216 -20.72 6.12 -12.51
CA THR A 216 -22.18 5.95 -12.48
C THR A 216 -22.58 4.50 -12.75
N GLY A 217 -21.91 3.80 -13.67
CA GLY A 217 -22.07 2.37 -13.89
C GLY A 217 -21.78 1.53 -12.65
N MET A 218 -20.68 1.81 -11.94
CA MET A 218 -20.36 1.18 -10.66
C MET A 218 -21.46 1.42 -9.60
N ILE A 219 -21.91 2.67 -9.43
CA ILE A 219 -22.95 3.03 -8.46
C ILE A 219 -24.26 2.30 -8.78
N ASN A 220 -24.66 2.25 -10.05
CA ASN A 220 -25.86 1.54 -10.48
C ASN A 220 -25.75 0.02 -10.30
N ASN A 221 -24.58 -0.56 -10.59
CA ASN A 221 -24.34 -2.01 -10.46
C ASN A 221 -24.29 -2.48 -9.00
N CYS A 222 -23.67 -1.70 -8.10
CA CYS A 222 -23.59 -2.04 -6.67
C CYS A 222 -24.84 -1.62 -5.89
N ASN A 223 -25.62 -0.66 -6.40
CA ASN A 223 -26.89 -0.18 -5.85
C ASN A 223 -26.79 0.28 -4.37
N SER A 224 -27.13 -0.60 -3.42
CA SER A 224 -27.06 -0.31 -1.97
C SER A 224 -25.79 -0.84 -1.28
N GLN A 225 -24.98 -1.62 -1.99
CA GLN A 225 -23.69 -2.13 -1.54
C GLN A 225 -22.59 -1.06 -1.67
N TRP A 226 -21.49 -1.25 -0.96
CA TRP A 226 -20.30 -0.42 -1.17
C TRP A 226 -19.68 -0.77 -2.53
N GLY A 227 -19.41 0.21 -3.37
CA GLY A 227 -18.83 0.03 -4.69
C GLY A 227 -17.37 0.44 -4.74
N THR A 228 -16.58 -0.20 -5.60
CA THR A 228 -15.22 0.23 -5.92
C THR A 228 -14.89 0.02 -7.40
N VAL A 229 -14.12 0.93 -7.99
CA VAL A 229 -13.64 0.84 -9.37
C VAL A 229 -12.26 1.49 -9.52
N ASN A 230 -11.40 0.88 -10.33
CA ASN A 230 -10.11 1.44 -10.72
C ASN A 230 -10.19 2.10 -12.10
N VAL A 231 -9.58 3.27 -12.26
CA VAL A 231 -9.51 4.03 -13.52
C VAL A 231 -8.10 4.60 -13.74
N LYS A 232 -7.73 4.90 -15.00
CA LYS A 232 -6.50 5.66 -15.29
C LYS A 232 -6.65 7.12 -14.84
N GLY A 233 -5.53 7.81 -14.65
CA GLY A 233 -5.49 9.24 -14.33
C GLY A 233 -4.80 9.55 -13.00
N THR A 234 -3.61 9.00 -12.82
CA THR A 234 -2.59 9.44 -11.86
C THR A 234 -1.59 10.35 -12.57
N GLU A 235 -0.85 11.16 -11.83
CA GLU A 235 0.33 11.86 -12.39
C GLU A 235 1.52 10.90 -12.53
N GLY A 236 1.65 9.93 -11.62
CA GLY A 236 2.66 8.87 -11.68
C GLY A 236 2.29 7.74 -12.66
N PRO A 237 3.28 7.15 -13.36
CA PRO A 237 3.02 6.16 -14.41
C PRO A 237 2.61 4.77 -13.92
N ASN A 238 3.00 4.34 -12.71
CA ASN A 238 2.70 3.02 -12.14
C ASN A 238 1.37 3.00 -11.36
N GLY A 239 0.73 4.15 -11.17
CA GLY A 239 -0.52 4.27 -10.42
C GLY A 239 -1.79 4.02 -11.21
N HIS A 240 -2.89 3.96 -10.46
CA HIS A 240 -4.24 4.17 -10.93
C HIS A 240 -5.06 4.88 -9.85
N VAL A 241 -6.19 5.46 -10.23
CA VAL A 241 -7.14 6.05 -9.29
C VAL A 241 -8.16 4.99 -8.90
N THR A 242 -8.32 4.77 -7.60
CA THR A 242 -9.41 3.96 -7.04
C THR A 242 -10.50 4.90 -6.53
N ILE A 243 -11.75 4.61 -6.91
CA ILE A 243 -12.94 5.35 -6.51
C ILE A 243 -13.84 4.40 -5.73
N VAL A 244 -14.22 4.78 -4.52
CA VAL A 244 -15.00 3.96 -3.58
C VAL A 244 -16.25 4.69 -3.12
N THR A 245 -17.40 4.04 -3.18
CA THR A 245 -18.63 4.46 -2.48
C THR A 245 -18.89 3.57 -1.28
N ARG A 246 -19.12 4.14 -0.11
CA ARG A 246 -19.46 3.39 1.11
C ARG A 246 -20.31 4.18 2.09
N SER A 247 -20.93 3.49 3.03
CA SER A 247 -21.59 4.12 4.18
C SER A 247 -20.57 4.60 5.22
N TYR A 248 -21.10 5.27 6.25
CA TYR A 248 -20.36 5.69 7.44
C TYR A 248 -20.19 4.54 8.43
#